data_AF-A0A849Y426-F1
#
_entry.id   AF-A0A849Y426-F1
#
_cell.length_a   1.000
_cell.length_b   1.000
_cell.length_c   1.000
_cell.angle_alpha   90.00
_cell.angle_beta   90.00
_cell.angle_gamma   90.00
#
_symmetry.space_group_name_H-M   'P 1'
#
loop_
_entity.id
_entity.type
_entity.pdbx_description
1 polymer ?
#
loop_
_entity_poly.entity_id
_entity_poly.type
_entity_poly.pdbx_seq_one_letter_code
_entity_poly.pdbx_strand_id
1 'polypeptide(L)'
;MTEIQIKNLIKEYEKEYIEFMEIEKLPQYKIDFFEINVEESDAAGFASAAQAYYNTKTDEHILRICKSSEIPRYIVFHEFTHILDTEMYAKQDSWKYMALSGYTEYHAAQVELMIMLGADSIQTQDFSFTVDVEIGNSTVRNYLNSRHQLVVNMMNRTDFPRDIEALKTTVGVLYNYFGVRSICKMYAKDYTEEVDNTIIIQKLSKVLFEEINSFMVGWFNEAQVELSFVSYM
;
A
#
# COMPACT_ATOMS: atom_id res chain seq x y z
N MET A 1 -7.45 -22.34 -8.06
CA MET A 1 -6.86 -23.15 -6.96
C MET A 1 -7.98 -23.52 -5.98
N THR A 2 -7.86 -24.63 -5.25
CA THR A 2 -8.79 -24.93 -4.15
C THR A 2 -8.49 -24.04 -2.93
N GLU A 3 -9.46 -23.85 -2.03
CA GLU A 3 -9.25 -23.06 -0.80
C GLU A 3 -8.10 -23.62 0.06
N ILE A 4 -7.90 -24.94 0.06
CA ILE A 4 -6.79 -25.60 0.77
C ILE A 4 -5.45 -25.23 0.13
N GLN A 5 -5.37 -25.22 -1.21
CA GLN A 5 -4.16 -24.81 -1.92
C GLN A 5 -3.82 -23.35 -1.65
N ILE A 6 -4.83 -22.47 -1.66
CA ILE A 6 -4.63 -21.05 -1.34
C ILE A 6 -4.14 -20.88 0.09
N LYS A 7 -4.77 -21.54 1.08
CA LYS A 7 -4.34 -21.47 2.49
C LYS A 7 -2.90 -21.95 2.69
N ASN A 8 -2.47 -22.98 1.96
CA ASN A 8 -1.09 -23.45 2.04
C ASN A 8 -0.11 -22.44 1.42
N LEU A 9 -0.46 -21.86 0.27
CA LEU A 9 0.34 -20.82 -0.39
C LEU A 9 0.49 -19.58 0.51
N ILE A 10 -0.60 -19.10 1.13
CA ILE A 10 -0.56 -17.96 2.06
C ILE A 10 0.36 -18.25 3.25
N LYS A 11 0.39 -19.50 3.77
CA LYS A 11 1.31 -19.88 4.85
C LYS A 11 2.78 -19.91 4.41
N GLU A 12 3.06 -20.21 3.15
CA GLU A 12 4.42 -20.11 2.60
C GLU A 12 4.84 -18.64 2.52
N TYR A 13 3.98 -17.79 1.95
CA TYR A 13 4.20 -16.34 1.90
C TYR A 13 4.33 -15.71 3.28
N GLU A 14 3.59 -16.18 4.31
CA GLU A 14 3.71 -15.66 5.68
C GLU A 14 5.12 -15.91 6.24
N LYS A 15 5.70 -17.09 6.00
CA LYS A 15 7.06 -17.39 6.45
C LYS A 15 8.07 -16.49 5.75
N GLU A 16 7.95 -16.36 4.44
CA GLU A 16 8.82 -15.50 3.64
C GLU A 16 8.68 -14.02 4.08
N TYR A 17 7.47 -13.57 4.43
CA TYR A 17 7.22 -12.22 4.93
C TYR A 17 7.89 -11.99 6.28
N ILE A 18 7.75 -12.95 7.20
CA ILE A 18 8.39 -12.90 8.53
C ILE A 18 9.92 -12.79 8.38
N GLU A 19 10.50 -13.60 7.49
CA GLU A 19 11.94 -13.56 7.19
C GLU A 19 12.35 -12.21 6.55
N PHE A 20 11.62 -11.76 5.53
CA PHE A 20 11.90 -10.50 4.82
C PHE A 20 11.81 -9.26 5.72
N MET A 21 10.79 -9.21 6.58
CA MET A 21 10.56 -8.10 7.50
C MET A 21 11.42 -8.17 8.76
N GLU A 22 12.16 -9.27 8.95
CA GLU A 22 13.01 -9.54 10.12
C GLU A 22 12.23 -9.46 11.45
N ILE A 23 10.98 -9.95 11.44
CA ILE A 23 10.11 -9.99 12.62
C ILE A 23 10.04 -11.41 13.19
N GLU A 24 9.66 -11.56 14.46
CA GLU A 24 9.54 -12.89 15.08
C GLU A 24 8.28 -13.65 14.61
N LYS A 25 7.19 -12.91 14.37
CA LYS A 25 5.89 -13.45 13.98
C LYS A 25 4.99 -12.37 13.39
N LEU A 26 4.07 -12.78 12.53
CA LEU A 26 2.95 -11.95 12.10
C LEU A 26 1.81 -12.00 13.14
N PRO A 27 1.00 -10.94 13.32
CA PRO A 27 -0.21 -10.99 14.14
C PRO A 27 -1.17 -12.09 13.68
N GLN A 28 -2.00 -12.61 14.59
CA GLN A 28 -2.97 -13.65 14.22
C GLN A 28 -4.07 -13.08 13.33
N TYR A 29 -4.40 -13.78 12.25
CA TYR A 29 -5.46 -13.39 11.32
C TYR A 29 -6.29 -14.60 10.87
N LYS A 30 -7.51 -14.32 10.41
CA LYS A 30 -8.39 -15.29 9.75
C LYS A 30 -8.31 -15.11 8.24
N ILE A 31 -8.45 -16.20 7.50
CA ILE A 31 -8.57 -16.15 6.03
C ILE A 31 -10.04 -16.28 5.65
N ASP A 32 -10.53 -15.31 4.90
CA ASP A 32 -11.84 -15.33 4.23
C ASP A 32 -11.64 -15.29 2.71
N PHE A 33 -12.64 -15.72 1.95
CA PHE A 33 -12.56 -15.77 0.50
C PHE A 33 -13.70 -15.00 -0.15
N PHE A 34 -13.40 -14.35 -1.27
CA PHE A 34 -14.39 -13.61 -2.05
C PHE A 34 -14.21 -13.83 -3.55
N GLU A 35 -15.21 -13.38 -4.30
CA GLU A 35 -15.18 -13.30 -5.76
C GLU A 35 -15.25 -11.82 -6.16
N ILE A 36 -14.52 -11.44 -7.21
CA ILE A 36 -14.53 -10.05 -7.69
C ILE A 36 -15.93 -9.71 -8.19
N ASN A 37 -16.49 -8.62 -7.64
CA ASN A 37 -17.67 -7.99 -8.21
C ASN A 37 -17.23 -7.04 -9.34
N VAL A 38 -17.59 -7.36 -10.58
CA VAL A 38 -17.21 -6.59 -11.78
C VAL A 38 -17.80 -5.18 -11.73
N GLU A 39 -19.04 -5.01 -11.26
CA GLU A 39 -19.70 -3.71 -11.20
C GLU A 39 -19.01 -2.74 -10.22
N GLU A 40 -18.57 -3.27 -9.06
CA GLU A 40 -17.81 -2.47 -8.08
C GLU A 40 -16.42 -2.10 -8.60
N SER A 41 -15.78 -3.03 -9.32
CA SER A 41 -14.45 -2.82 -9.90
C SER A 41 -14.47 -1.75 -11.00
N ASP A 42 -15.49 -1.79 -11.87
CA ASP A 42 -15.67 -0.79 -12.93
C ASP A 42 -15.97 0.60 -12.35
N ALA A 43 -16.72 0.67 -11.25
CA ALA A 43 -17.02 1.93 -10.57
C ALA A 43 -15.81 2.55 -9.85
N ALA A 44 -14.95 1.71 -9.25
CA ALA A 44 -13.73 2.13 -8.56
C ALA A 44 -12.56 2.39 -9.52
N GLY A 45 -12.56 1.76 -10.71
CA GLY A 45 -11.48 1.81 -11.69
C GLY A 45 -10.32 0.84 -11.41
N PHE A 46 -10.47 -0.03 -10.41
CA PHE A 46 -9.51 -1.08 -10.07
C PHE A 46 -10.19 -2.21 -9.26
N ALA A 47 -9.59 -3.40 -9.29
CA ALA A 47 -10.01 -4.56 -8.49
C ALA A 47 -8.84 -5.01 -7.61
N SER A 48 -9.12 -5.46 -6.38
CA SER A 48 -8.10 -6.05 -5.51
C SER A 48 -8.18 -7.58 -5.50
N ALA A 49 -7.02 -8.23 -5.55
CA ALA A 49 -6.90 -9.68 -5.44
C ALA A 49 -6.84 -10.17 -3.97
N ALA A 50 -6.50 -9.28 -3.04
CA ALA A 50 -6.46 -9.52 -1.61
C ALA A 50 -6.81 -8.25 -0.83
N GLN A 51 -7.28 -8.38 0.41
CA GLN A 51 -7.63 -7.23 1.25
C GLN A 51 -7.45 -7.57 2.73
N ALA A 52 -6.79 -6.71 3.50
CA ALA A 52 -6.71 -6.77 4.94
C ALA A 52 -7.83 -5.94 5.59
N TYR A 53 -8.48 -6.54 6.58
CA TYR A 53 -9.49 -5.88 7.41
C TYR A 53 -9.19 -6.10 8.86
N TYR A 54 -9.42 -5.07 9.67
CA TYR A 54 -9.36 -5.16 11.12
C TYR A 54 -10.67 -4.73 11.76
N ASN A 55 -11.14 -5.54 12.71
CA ASN A 55 -12.30 -5.22 13.52
C ASN A 55 -11.87 -4.77 14.92
N THR A 56 -11.89 -3.46 15.15
CA THR A 56 -11.49 -2.85 16.43
C THR A 56 -12.36 -3.26 17.62
N LYS A 57 -13.57 -3.82 17.38
CA LYS A 57 -14.46 -4.28 18.46
C LYS A 57 -14.16 -5.71 18.92
N THR A 58 -13.71 -6.56 18.01
CA THR A 58 -13.41 -7.97 18.30
C THR A 58 -11.91 -8.25 18.39
N ASP A 59 -11.08 -7.27 18.02
CA ASP A 59 -9.63 -7.39 17.89
C ASP A 59 -9.20 -8.49 16.91
N GLU A 60 -9.92 -8.57 15.78
CA GLU A 60 -9.70 -9.62 14.78
C GLU A 60 -9.19 -9.03 13.46
N HIS A 61 -8.07 -9.58 13.00
CA HIS A 61 -7.55 -9.37 11.65
C HIS A 61 -8.15 -10.41 10.69
N ILE A 62 -8.53 -9.97 9.50
CA ILE A 62 -9.08 -10.81 8.43
C ILE A 62 -8.34 -10.49 7.14
N LEU A 63 -7.72 -11.51 6.55
CA LEU A 63 -7.18 -11.48 5.19
C LEU A 63 -8.21 -12.09 4.24
N ARG A 64 -8.79 -11.26 3.37
CA ARG A 64 -9.71 -11.70 2.32
C ARG A 64 -8.94 -11.96 1.04
N ILE A 65 -9.17 -13.11 0.42
CA ILE A 65 -8.46 -13.55 -0.78
C ILE A 65 -9.45 -13.86 -1.92
N CYS A 66 -9.15 -13.35 -3.11
CA CYS A 66 -9.93 -13.65 -4.30
C CYS A 66 -9.73 -15.10 -4.76
N LYS A 67 -10.82 -15.85 -5.01
CA LYS A 67 -10.74 -17.25 -5.47
C LYS A 67 -10.33 -17.40 -6.94
N SER A 68 -10.60 -16.39 -7.76
CA SER A 68 -10.53 -16.48 -9.22
C SER A 68 -9.23 -15.99 -9.84
N SER A 69 -8.30 -15.47 -9.04
CA SER A 69 -7.02 -14.93 -9.53
C SER A 69 -5.83 -15.75 -9.03
N GLU A 70 -4.77 -15.75 -9.83
CA GLU A 70 -3.42 -16.00 -9.31
C GLU A 70 -3.12 -14.93 -8.26
N ILE A 71 -2.44 -15.31 -7.18
CA ILE A 71 -2.15 -14.42 -6.06
C ILE A 71 -0.64 -14.26 -5.97
N PRO A 72 -0.08 -13.22 -6.61
CA PRO A 72 1.33 -12.91 -6.49
C PRO A 72 1.71 -12.63 -5.04
N ARG A 73 2.90 -13.10 -4.65
CA ARG A 73 3.46 -12.91 -3.32
C ARG A 73 3.46 -11.45 -2.87
N TYR A 74 3.85 -10.52 -3.75
CA TYR A 74 3.97 -9.10 -3.41
C TYR A 74 2.62 -8.48 -2.97
N ILE A 75 1.49 -8.96 -3.52
CA ILE A 75 0.15 -8.52 -3.10
C ILE A 75 -0.14 -9.01 -1.68
N VAL A 76 0.21 -10.24 -1.35
CA VAL A 76 -0.02 -10.78 0.00
C VAL A 76 0.87 -10.08 1.03
N PHE A 77 2.11 -9.74 0.65
CA PHE A 77 3.02 -8.97 1.50
C PHE A 77 2.48 -7.57 1.78
N HIS A 78 1.87 -6.92 0.78
CA HIS A 78 1.16 -5.66 0.95
C HIS A 78 0.08 -5.78 2.04
N GLU A 79 -0.79 -6.78 1.94
CA GLU A 79 -1.86 -7.00 2.93
C GLU A 79 -1.34 -7.42 4.32
N PHE A 80 -0.26 -8.20 4.40
CA PHE A 80 0.39 -8.51 5.67
C PHE A 80 0.99 -7.28 6.33
N THR A 81 1.45 -6.30 5.55
CA THR A 81 1.95 -5.03 6.05
C THR A 81 0.83 -4.25 6.74
N HIS A 82 -0.38 -4.24 6.18
CA HIS A 82 -1.56 -3.66 6.85
C HIS A 82 -1.88 -4.30 8.21
N ILE A 83 -1.82 -5.64 8.28
CA ILE A 83 -2.05 -6.38 9.53
C ILE A 83 -0.98 -6.01 10.57
N LEU A 84 0.29 -6.00 10.15
CA LEU A 84 1.41 -5.67 11.03
C LEU A 84 1.33 -4.23 11.55
N ASP A 85 1.15 -3.25 10.66
CA ASP A 85 1.05 -1.84 11.04
C ASP A 85 -0.13 -1.59 11.99
N THR A 86 -1.28 -2.22 11.72
CA THR A 86 -2.47 -2.09 12.55
C THR A 86 -2.21 -2.62 13.97
N GLU A 87 -1.58 -3.79 14.09
CA GLU A 87 -1.18 -4.35 15.39
C GLU A 87 -0.23 -3.40 16.14
N MET A 88 0.75 -2.84 15.43
CA MET A 88 1.77 -1.98 16.04
C MET A 88 1.21 -0.62 16.50
N TYR A 89 0.34 0.01 15.70
CA TYR A 89 0.02 1.42 15.87
C TYR A 89 -1.44 1.70 16.22
N ALA A 90 -2.40 0.89 15.76
CA ALA A 90 -3.80 1.11 16.09
C ALA A 90 -4.12 0.70 17.53
N LYS A 91 -3.54 -0.41 18.01
CA LYS A 91 -3.68 -0.89 19.41
C LYS A 91 -5.16 -0.90 19.88
N GLN A 92 -6.06 -1.46 19.06
CA GLN A 92 -7.53 -1.48 19.25
C GLN A 92 -8.24 -0.11 19.27
N ASP A 93 -7.54 1.00 19.10
CA ASP A 93 -8.15 2.33 19.02
C ASP A 93 -8.71 2.56 17.61
N SER A 94 -10.02 2.76 17.51
CA SER A 94 -10.69 2.95 16.22
C SER A 94 -10.35 4.26 15.53
N TRP A 95 -10.01 5.31 16.28
CA TRP A 95 -9.56 6.58 15.71
C TRP A 95 -8.14 6.42 15.14
N LYS A 96 -7.24 5.78 15.89
CA LYS A 96 -5.89 5.48 15.38
C LYS A 96 -5.95 4.58 14.15
N TYR A 97 -6.77 3.53 14.17
CA TYR A 97 -6.96 2.65 13.02
C TYR A 97 -7.40 3.44 11.77
N MET A 98 -8.37 4.34 11.93
CA MET A 98 -8.82 5.19 10.82
C MET A 98 -7.72 6.16 10.36
N ALA A 99 -6.97 6.77 11.27
CA ALA A 99 -5.95 7.75 10.93
C ALA A 99 -4.68 7.12 10.32
N LEU A 100 -4.42 5.85 10.63
CA LEU A 100 -3.28 5.05 10.13
C LEU A 100 -3.41 4.67 8.65
N SER A 101 -4.62 4.75 8.06
CA SER A 101 -4.91 4.25 6.70
C SER A 101 -3.95 4.79 5.63
N GLY A 102 -3.54 6.06 5.72
CA GLY A 102 -2.55 6.62 4.80
C GLY A 102 -1.18 5.95 4.98
N TYR A 103 -0.65 5.95 6.19
CA TYR A 103 0.67 5.36 6.48
C TYR A 103 0.77 3.91 6.04
N THR A 104 -0.26 3.12 6.32
CA THR A 104 -0.16 1.69 6.04
C THR A 104 -0.15 1.39 4.54
N GLU A 105 -0.83 2.19 3.71
CA GLU A 105 -0.71 2.13 2.24
C GLU A 105 0.69 2.54 1.76
N TYR A 106 1.28 3.55 2.40
CA TYR A 106 2.65 3.96 2.11
C TYR A 106 3.66 2.85 2.40
N HIS A 107 3.61 2.27 3.60
CA HIS A 107 4.52 1.21 4.02
C HIS A 107 4.30 -0.07 3.20
N ALA A 108 3.05 -0.48 2.99
CA ALA A 108 2.73 -1.65 2.20
C ALA A 108 3.18 -1.52 0.74
N ALA A 109 3.10 -0.33 0.15
CA ALA A 109 3.63 -0.06 -1.20
C ALA A 109 5.17 -0.08 -1.26
N GLN A 110 5.85 0.32 -0.19
CA GLN A 110 7.32 0.17 -0.10
C GLN A 110 7.71 -1.30 -0.09
N VAL A 111 7.08 -2.10 0.78
CA VAL A 111 7.30 -3.56 0.87
C VAL A 111 6.99 -4.24 -0.46
N GLU A 112 5.85 -3.92 -1.07
CA GLU A 112 5.45 -4.45 -2.38
C GLU A 112 6.55 -4.25 -3.44
N LEU A 113 7.04 -3.02 -3.61
CA LEU A 113 8.07 -2.74 -4.61
C LEU A 113 9.39 -3.45 -4.28
N MET A 114 9.81 -3.48 -3.01
CA MET A 114 11.04 -4.18 -2.61
C MET A 114 11.00 -5.67 -2.96
N ILE A 115 9.85 -6.32 -2.75
CA ILE A 115 9.65 -7.74 -3.13
C ILE A 115 9.65 -7.93 -4.64
N MET A 116 9.01 -7.02 -5.39
CA MET A 116 9.01 -7.08 -6.85
C MET A 116 10.41 -6.89 -7.45
N LEU A 117 11.27 -6.11 -6.80
CA LEU A 117 12.65 -5.91 -7.19
C LEU A 117 13.59 -7.05 -6.75
N GLY A 118 13.08 -8.03 -5.99
CA GLY A 118 13.86 -9.15 -5.50
C GLY A 118 14.82 -8.82 -4.36
N ALA A 119 14.47 -7.85 -3.50
CA ALA A 119 15.22 -7.62 -2.27
C ALA A 119 15.01 -8.79 -1.29
N ASP A 120 16.09 -9.20 -0.61
CA ASP A 120 16.06 -10.32 0.34
C ASP A 120 15.55 -9.90 1.74
N SER A 121 15.65 -8.62 2.09
CA SER A 121 15.25 -8.07 3.39
C SER A 121 14.85 -6.60 3.27
N ILE A 122 13.97 -6.14 4.18
CA ILE A 122 13.60 -4.73 4.32
C ILE A 122 14.77 -3.85 4.78
N GLN A 123 15.76 -4.40 5.48
CA GLN A 123 16.92 -3.68 6.01
C GLN A 123 18.13 -3.67 5.06
N THR A 124 17.91 -3.91 3.77
CA THR A 124 19.01 -4.07 2.81
C THR A 124 19.88 -2.80 2.67
N GLN A 125 21.20 -2.96 2.80
CA GLN A 125 22.18 -1.86 2.78
C GLN A 125 22.87 -1.68 1.42
N ASP A 126 23.10 -2.78 0.69
CA ASP A 126 23.81 -2.79 -0.61
C ASP A 126 22.85 -3.02 -1.80
N PHE A 127 21.65 -2.45 -1.71
CA PHE A 127 20.62 -2.61 -2.73
C PHE A 127 20.50 -1.37 -3.60
N SER A 128 20.43 -1.57 -4.91
CA SER A 128 20.18 -0.48 -5.86
C SER A 128 19.69 -1.00 -7.20
N PHE A 129 18.92 -0.18 -7.90
CA PHE A 129 18.35 -0.52 -9.21
C PHE A 129 18.31 0.69 -10.15
N THR A 130 17.90 0.48 -11.39
CA THR A 130 17.58 1.54 -12.35
C THR A 130 16.09 1.55 -12.60
N VAL A 131 15.46 2.71 -12.77
CA VAL A 131 13.99 2.79 -12.91
C VAL A 131 13.42 2.08 -14.15
N ASP A 132 14.27 1.74 -15.12
CA ASP A 132 13.87 0.99 -16.31
C ASP A 132 14.01 -0.54 -16.15
N VAL A 133 14.34 -1.03 -14.95
CA VAL A 133 14.30 -2.48 -14.65
C VAL A 133 12.87 -3.00 -14.71
N GLU A 134 12.70 -4.21 -15.25
CA GLU A 134 11.42 -4.89 -15.35
C GLU A 134 10.99 -5.47 -14.00
N ILE A 135 9.71 -5.23 -13.65
CA ILE A 135 9.03 -5.79 -12.49
C ILE A 135 7.63 -6.27 -12.91
N GLY A 136 7.35 -7.56 -12.72
CA GLY A 136 6.12 -8.17 -13.25
C GLY A 136 6.00 -7.96 -14.77
N ASN A 137 4.97 -7.22 -15.20
CA ASN A 137 4.68 -6.95 -16.62
C ASN A 137 5.00 -5.50 -17.05
N SER A 138 5.81 -4.76 -16.28
CA SER A 138 6.11 -3.35 -16.53
C SER A 138 7.54 -3.01 -16.11
N THR A 139 7.97 -1.76 -16.28
CA THR A 139 9.18 -1.22 -15.63
C THR A 139 8.82 -0.49 -14.34
N VAL A 140 9.79 -0.29 -13.44
CA VAL A 140 9.56 0.51 -12.21
C VAL A 140 9.07 1.91 -12.55
N ARG A 141 9.64 2.55 -13.58
CA ARG A 141 9.22 3.87 -14.06
C ARG A 141 7.74 3.88 -14.43
N ASN A 142 7.31 2.92 -15.25
CA ASN A 142 5.92 2.83 -15.71
C ASN A 142 4.98 2.49 -14.55
N TYR A 143 5.40 1.60 -13.64
CA TYR A 143 4.65 1.21 -12.45
C TYR A 143 4.44 2.35 -11.43
N LEU A 144 5.45 3.20 -11.26
CA LEU A 144 5.37 4.43 -10.46
C LEU A 144 4.45 5.46 -11.13
N ASN A 145 4.65 5.70 -12.43
CA ASN A 145 3.88 6.68 -13.19
C ASN A 145 2.40 6.31 -13.28
N SER A 146 2.06 5.02 -13.41
CA SER A 146 0.66 4.58 -13.45
C SER A 146 -0.07 4.87 -12.13
N ARG A 147 0.61 4.74 -10.99
CA ARG A 147 0.04 5.09 -9.67
C ARG A 147 -0.19 6.58 -9.53
N HIS A 148 0.79 7.40 -9.91
CA HIS A 148 0.61 8.85 -9.95
C HIS A 148 -0.58 9.25 -10.82
N GLN A 149 -0.66 8.68 -12.03
CA GLN A 149 -1.75 8.96 -12.96
C GLN A 149 -3.11 8.52 -12.41
N LEU A 150 -3.17 7.42 -11.66
CA LEU A 150 -4.41 6.99 -11.00
C LEU A 150 -4.88 8.03 -9.97
N VAL A 151 -3.98 8.56 -9.14
CA VAL A 151 -4.31 9.65 -8.20
C VAL A 151 -4.85 10.87 -8.94
N VAL A 152 -4.16 11.30 -9.99
CA VAL A 152 -4.58 12.44 -10.82
C VAL A 152 -5.97 12.19 -11.41
N ASN A 153 -6.21 11.00 -11.98
CA ASN A 153 -7.49 10.64 -12.56
C ASN A 153 -8.62 10.68 -11.52
N MET A 154 -8.41 10.14 -10.33
CA MET A 154 -9.40 10.14 -9.25
C MET A 154 -9.72 11.56 -8.77
N MET A 155 -8.69 12.39 -8.54
CA MET A 155 -8.86 13.77 -8.08
C MET A 155 -9.42 14.72 -9.14
N ASN A 156 -9.21 14.41 -10.43
CA ASN A 156 -9.71 15.23 -11.55
C ASN A 156 -11.18 14.95 -11.90
N ARG A 157 -11.81 13.94 -11.30
CA ARG A 157 -13.24 13.69 -11.53
C ARG A 157 -14.07 14.90 -11.11
N THR A 158 -15.08 15.22 -11.91
CA THR A 158 -15.96 16.38 -11.66
C THR A 158 -16.74 16.26 -10.36
N ASP A 159 -17.00 15.02 -9.91
CA ASP A 159 -17.68 14.70 -8.67
C ASP A 159 -16.72 14.50 -7.48
N PHE A 160 -15.42 14.79 -7.60
CA PHE A 160 -14.45 14.51 -6.54
C PHE A 160 -14.42 15.57 -5.41
N PRO A 161 -14.43 15.13 -4.13
CA PRO A 161 -14.80 13.79 -3.65
C PRO A 161 -16.32 13.62 -3.62
N ARG A 162 -16.83 12.49 -4.13
CA ARG A 162 -18.28 12.23 -4.18
C ARG A 162 -18.84 11.98 -2.78
N ASP A 163 -18.06 11.29 -1.97
CA ASP A 163 -18.33 10.91 -0.60
C ASP A 163 -17.01 10.67 0.16
N ILE A 164 -17.11 10.39 1.47
CA ILE A 164 -15.94 10.19 2.32
C ILE A 164 -15.16 8.91 2.00
N GLU A 165 -15.81 7.88 1.46
CA GLU A 165 -15.14 6.64 1.07
C GLU A 165 -14.31 6.84 -0.20
N ALA A 166 -14.82 7.62 -1.16
CA ALA A 166 -14.06 8.06 -2.33
C ALA A 166 -12.85 8.91 -1.93
N LEU A 167 -12.99 9.79 -0.93
CA LEU A 167 -11.87 10.57 -0.38
C LEU A 167 -10.82 9.65 0.25
N LYS A 168 -11.22 8.76 1.17
CA LYS A 168 -10.33 7.81 1.84
C LYS A 168 -9.55 6.96 0.84
N THR A 169 -10.25 6.39 -0.14
CA THR A 169 -9.65 5.58 -1.20
C THR A 169 -8.62 6.39 -1.99
N THR A 170 -8.96 7.62 -2.39
CA THR A 170 -8.03 8.47 -3.15
C THR A 170 -6.80 8.87 -2.34
N VAL A 171 -6.97 9.13 -1.04
CA VAL A 171 -5.84 9.38 -0.13
C VAL A 171 -4.98 8.13 0.01
N GLY A 172 -5.56 6.94 0.16
CA GLY A 172 -4.82 5.68 0.17
C GLY A 172 -3.97 5.49 -1.09
N VAL A 173 -4.55 5.70 -2.27
CA VAL A 173 -3.82 5.64 -3.57
C VAL A 173 -2.68 6.68 -3.63
N LEU A 174 -2.87 7.89 -3.07
CA LEU A 174 -1.81 8.89 -2.99
C LEU A 174 -0.64 8.43 -2.09
N TYR A 175 -0.94 7.86 -0.94
CA TYR A 175 0.08 7.33 -0.04
C TYR A 175 0.79 6.10 -0.64
N ASN A 176 0.05 5.23 -1.33
CA ASN A 176 0.59 4.12 -2.09
C ASN A 176 1.60 4.61 -3.16
N TYR A 177 1.25 5.64 -3.93
CA TYR A 177 2.20 6.30 -4.85
C TYR A 177 3.45 6.81 -4.11
N PHE A 178 3.26 7.48 -2.97
CA PHE A 178 4.40 7.97 -2.19
C PHE A 178 5.30 6.85 -1.67
N GLY A 179 4.75 5.67 -1.36
CA GLY A 179 5.50 4.50 -0.91
C GLY A 179 6.44 3.97 -2.00
N VAL A 180 5.90 3.71 -3.18
CA VAL A 180 6.70 3.29 -4.35
C VAL A 180 7.76 4.35 -4.69
N ARG A 181 7.37 5.62 -4.68
CA ARG A 181 8.28 6.74 -4.92
C ARG A 181 9.42 6.80 -3.89
N SER A 182 9.12 6.53 -2.62
CA SER A 182 10.10 6.55 -1.54
C SER A 182 11.23 5.56 -1.82
N ILE A 183 10.91 4.33 -2.24
CA ILE A 183 11.90 3.32 -2.65
C ILE A 183 12.74 3.80 -3.83
N CYS A 184 12.12 4.43 -4.84
CA CYS A 184 12.88 5.03 -5.95
C CYS A 184 13.85 6.12 -5.47
N LYS A 185 13.41 7.00 -4.56
CA LYS A 185 14.28 8.05 -3.98
C LYS A 185 15.44 7.48 -3.16
N MET A 186 15.23 6.34 -2.50
CA MET A 186 16.23 5.72 -1.63
C MET A 186 17.24 4.86 -2.38
N TYR A 187 16.81 4.12 -3.39
CA TYR A 187 17.59 3.01 -3.95
C TYR A 187 17.78 3.05 -5.47
N ALA A 188 17.03 3.87 -6.22
CA ALA A 188 17.23 3.97 -7.66
C ALA A 188 18.42 4.89 -7.99
N LYS A 189 19.31 4.44 -8.89
CA LYS A 189 20.53 5.18 -9.28
C LYS A 189 20.26 6.38 -10.18
N ASP A 190 19.14 6.36 -10.88
CA ASP A 190 18.81 7.23 -11.99
C ASP A 190 17.40 7.84 -11.87
N TYR A 191 16.82 7.82 -10.67
CA TYR A 191 15.49 8.39 -10.46
C TYR A 191 15.52 9.92 -10.43
N THR A 192 14.71 10.52 -11.30
CA THR A 192 14.35 11.94 -11.28
C THR A 192 12.82 12.02 -11.26
N GLU A 193 12.27 12.83 -10.36
CA GLU A 193 10.83 13.00 -10.24
C GLU A 193 10.32 13.94 -11.35
N GLU A 194 9.64 13.38 -12.35
CA GLU A 194 9.09 14.10 -13.51
C GLU A 194 7.59 13.84 -13.62
N VAL A 195 6.81 14.42 -12.71
CA VAL A 195 5.34 14.27 -12.69
C VAL A 195 4.63 15.62 -12.56
N ASP A 196 3.44 15.74 -13.16
CA ASP A 196 2.60 16.93 -13.05
C ASP A 196 1.65 16.83 -11.85
N ASN A 197 1.96 17.56 -10.79
CA ASN A 197 1.17 17.59 -9.56
C ASN A 197 0.06 18.66 -9.55
N THR A 198 -0.19 19.35 -10.67
CA THR A 198 -1.13 20.49 -10.73
C THR A 198 -2.51 20.15 -10.17
N ILE A 199 -3.09 19.01 -10.55
CA ILE A 199 -4.41 18.57 -10.06
C ILE A 199 -4.40 18.29 -8.55
N ILE A 200 -3.35 17.62 -8.05
CA ILE A 200 -3.24 17.27 -6.64
C ILE A 200 -3.10 18.55 -5.80
N ILE A 201 -2.24 19.48 -6.23
CA ILE A 201 -2.03 20.79 -5.60
C ILE A 201 -3.31 21.61 -5.55
N GLN A 202 -4.12 21.59 -6.62
CA GLN A 202 -5.42 22.27 -6.65
C GLN A 202 -6.39 21.74 -5.60
N LYS A 203 -6.32 20.44 -5.25
CA LYS A 203 -7.23 19.82 -4.28
C LYS A 203 -6.74 19.89 -2.83
N LEU A 204 -5.45 19.77 -2.59
CA LEU A 204 -4.87 19.76 -1.23
C LEU A 204 -4.35 21.13 -0.78
N SER A 205 -4.29 22.12 -1.67
CA SER A 205 -3.47 23.34 -1.55
C SER A 205 -1.96 23.07 -1.73
N LYS A 206 -1.25 24.10 -2.18
CA LYS A 206 0.21 24.02 -2.42
C LYS A 206 1.00 23.75 -1.14
N VAL A 207 0.68 24.45 -0.05
CA VAL A 207 1.43 24.34 1.21
C VAL A 207 1.32 22.92 1.78
N LEU A 208 0.09 22.42 1.94
CA LEU A 208 -0.14 21.07 2.46
C LEU A 208 0.49 20.01 1.55
N PHE A 209 0.36 20.15 0.23
CA PHE A 209 0.99 19.22 -0.69
C PHE A 209 2.52 19.23 -0.55
N GLU A 210 3.17 20.38 -0.51
CA GLU A 210 4.63 20.48 -0.37
C GLU A 210 5.13 19.88 0.95
N GLU A 211 4.40 20.08 2.05
CA GLU A 211 4.69 19.48 3.36
C GLU A 211 4.64 17.95 3.29
N ILE A 212 3.53 17.37 2.82
CA ILE A 212 3.38 15.92 2.69
C ILE A 212 4.40 15.36 1.68
N ASN A 213 4.56 16.02 0.53
CA ASN A 213 5.44 15.56 -0.54
C ASN A 213 6.90 15.42 -0.07
N SER A 214 7.34 16.35 0.78
CA SER A 214 8.69 16.35 1.37
C SER A 214 8.82 15.36 2.52
N PHE A 215 7.76 15.17 3.30
CA PHE A 215 7.75 14.28 4.46
C PHE A 215 7.74 12.79 4.10
N MET A 216 7.04 12.40 3.02
CA MET A 216 6.83 10.99 2.65
C MET A 216 8.04 10.37 1.91
N VAL A 217 9.18 10.26 2.60
CA VAL A 217 10.44 9.66 2.13
C VAL A 217 11.11 8.89 3.28
N GLY A 218 11.65 7.70 3.01
CA GLY A 218 12.34 6.88 4.00
C GLY A 218 11.48 5.78 4.61
N TRP A 219 12.10 4.97 5.47
CA TRP A 219 11.39 4.10 6.41
C TRP A 219 11.02 4.94 7.65
N PHE A 220 9.76 4.98 8.02
CA PHE A 220 9.30 5.82 9.13
C PHE A 220 9.61 5.19 10.49
N ASN A 221 10.04 6.00 11.44
CA ASN A 221 10.01 5.64 12.86
C ASN A 221 8.62 5.94 13.48
N GLU A 222 8.40 5.50 14.72
CA GLU A 222 7.11 5.65 15.42
C GLU A 222 6.60 7.10 15.43
N ALA A 223 7.47 8.09 15.65
CA ALA A 223 7.06 9.50 15.66
C ALA A 223 6.63 9.99 14.26
N GLN A 224 7.30 9.54 13.20
CA GLN A 224 6.90 9.85 11.83
C GLN A 224 5.59 9.17 11.46
N VAL A 225 5.34 7.95 11.94
CA VAL A 225 4.06 7.26 11.76
C VAL A 225 2.93 8.10 12.36
N GLU A 226 3.06 8.54 13.61
CA GLU A 226 2.02 9.37 14.24
C GLU A 226 1.82 10.72 13.55
N LEU A 227 2.89 11.35 13.05
CA LEU A 227 2.79 12.60 12.28
C LEU A 227 2.13 12.42 10.90
N SER A 228 2.12 11.20 10.37
CA SER A 228 1.50 10.87 9.08
C SER A 228 0.00 10.58 9.16
N PHE A 229 -0.57 10.58 10.37
CA PHE A 229 -1.97 10.28 10.60
C PHE A 229 -2.90 11.23 9.83
N VAL A 230 -3.80 10.65 9.05
CA VAL A 230 -4.74 11.41 8.22
C VAL A 230 -5.94 11.84 9.04
N SER A 231 -6.25 13.15 9.03
CA SER A 231 -7.54 13.64 9.50
C SER A 231 -8.57 13.58 8.37
N TYR A 232 -9.54 12.68 8.48
CA TYR A 232 -10.73 12.65 7.63
C TYR A 232 -11.89 13.49 8.19
N MET A 233 -11.67 14.21 9.30
CA MET A 233 -12.62 15.10 9.97
C MET A 233 -12.27 16.57 9.74
#